data_AF-A0A924CME0-F1
#
_entry.id   AF-A0A924CME0-F1
#
_cell.length_a   1.000
_cell.length_b   1.000
_cell.length_c   1.000
_cell.angle_alpha   90.00
_cell.angle_beta   90.00
_cell.angle_gamma   90.00
#
_symmetry.space_group_name_H-M   'P 1'
#
loop_
_entity.id
_entity.type
_entity.pdbx_description
1 polymer ?
#
loop_
_entity_poly.entity_id
_entity_poly.type
_entity_poly.pdbx_seq_one_letter_code
_entity_poly.pdbx_strand_id
1 'polypeptide(L)'
;MRYVSTRGQAVPQSFSEILLGGLAPDGGLYLPETYPQVSGAELDVWRGLSYAALAFEVLKKFATDIPADDLQAMTAKTYTATVYCNARPGEDAGQITPLSVLEKTGDRTILLQALSNGPTLAFKDIAMQLLGNLFEYTLAKEHAELNIFGATSGDTGSAAEYAMRGKRGIRV
;
A
#
# COMPACT_ATOMS: atom_id res chain seq x y z
N MET A 1 -7.12 14.78 -7.72
CA MET A 1 -8.09 13.79 -7.24
C MET A 1 -8.67 14.28 -5.92
N ARG A 2 -9.99 14.26 -5.77
CA ARG A 2 -10.66 14.41 -4.47
C ARG A 2 -11.33 13.10 -4.05
N TYR A 3 -11.54 12.98 -2.74
CA TYR A 3 -12.15 11.85 -2.08
C TYR A 3 -13.43 12.30 -1.38
N VAL A 4 -14.51 11.56 -1.58
CA VAL A 4 -15.84 11.84 -1.04
C VAL A 4 -16.24 10.78 -0.04
N SER A 5 -17.03 11.15 0.97
CA SER A 5 -17.61 10.18 1.90
C SER A 5 -18.69 9.36 1.20
N THR A 6 -18.76 8.07 1.49
CA THR A 6 -19.86 7.18 1.08
C THR A 6 -21.23 7.61 1.59
N ARG A 7 -21.31 8.51 2.58
CA ARG A 7 -22.56 9.09 3.09
C ARG A 7 -22.87 10.47 2.53
N GLY A 8 -21.96 11.07 1.76
CA GLY A 8 -22.17 12.30 1.00
C GLY A 8 -22.30 13.58 1.82
N GLN A 9 -22.01 13.56 3.13
CA GLN A 9 -22.19 14.71 4.03
C GLN A 9 -20.85 15.28 4.54
N ALA A 10 -19.73 14.83 3.98
CA ALA A 10 -18.41 15.37 4.25
C ALA A 10 -17.90 16.22 3.07
N VAL A 11 -17.14 17.28 3.37
CA VAL A 11 -16.41 18.05 2.36
C VAL A 11 -15.42 17.12 1.66
N PRO A 12 -15.34 17.11 0.31
CA PRO A 12 -14.35 16.30 -0.38
C PRO A 12 -12.94 16.65 0.09
N GLN A 13 -12.05 15.67 0.25
CA GLN A 13 -10.68 15.82 0.76
C GLN A 13 -9.63 15.29 -0.24
N SER A 14 -8.37 15.67 -0.09
CA SER A 14 -7.21 15.15 -0.85
C SER A 14 -6.72 13.82 -0.26
N PHE A 15 -5.80 13.14 -0.94
CA PHE A 15 -5.27 11.87 -0.44
C PHE A 15 -4.56 12.05 0.91
N SER A 16 -3.69 13.05 1.05
CA SER A 16 -2.98 13.31 2.30
C SER A 16 -3.92 13.69 3.45
N GLU A 17 -5.00 14.43 3.17
CA GLU A 17 -6.00 14.80 4.19
C GLU A 17 -6.76 13.57 4.74
N ILE A 18 -7.12 12.61 3.87
CA ILE A 18 -7.81 11.38 4.30
C ILE A 18 -6.87 10.30 4.83
N LEU A 19 -5.56 10.43 4.60
CA LEU A 19 -4.59 9.43 5.00
C LEU A 19 -4.55 9.26 6.53
N LEU A 20 -4.58 10.39 7.26
CA LEU A 20 -4.61 10.41 8.72
C LEU A 20 -6.06 10.35 9.26
N GLY A 21 -7.03 10.83 8.47
CA GLY A 21 -8.44 10.85 8.83
C GLY A 21 -9.12 9.50 8.57
N GLY A 22 -9.22 8.66 9.60
CA GLY A 22 -9.83 7.32 9.51
C GLY A 22 -11.23 7.29 8.87
N LEU A 23 -12.28 7.53 9.66
CA LEU A 23 -13.63 7.69 9.12
C LEU A 23 -13.88 9.14 8.70
N ALA A 24 -14.71 9.34 7.69
CA ALA A 24 -15.22 10.67 7.38
C ALA A 24 -16.06 11.21 8.56
N PRO A 25 -16.18 12.54 8.73
CA PRO A 25 -16.93 13.14 9.85
C PRO A 25 -18.40 12.70 9.97
N ASP A 26 -19.00 12.28 8.85
CA ASP A 26 -20.37 11.74 8.79
C ASP A 26 -20.46 10.23 9.10
N GLY A 27 -19.33 9.60 9.47
CA GLY A 27 -19.19 8.17 9.75
C GLY A 27 -19.10 7.29 8.50
N GLY A 28 -18.96 7.88 7.31
CA GLY A 28 -18.71 7.17 6.06
C GLY A 28 -17.24 6.81 5.84
N LEU A 29 -16.98 6.15 4.73
CA LEU A 29 -15.64 5.86 4.23
C LEU A 29 -15.31 6.79 3.08
N TYR A 30 -14.04 7.15 2.93
CA TYR A 30 -13.60 7.91 1.76
C TYR A 30 -13.40 7.02 0.54
N LEU A 31 -13.94 7.44 -0.60
CA LEU A 31 -13.70 6.87 -1.92
C LEU A 31 -13.28 7.97 -2.89
N PRO A 32 -12.44 7.68 -3.90
CA PRO A 32 -12.11 8.68 -4.91
C PRO A 32 -13.39 9.08 -5.66
N GLU A 33 -13.51 10.36 -6.02
CA GLU A 33 -14.67 10.88 -6.77
C GLU A 33 -14.85 10.17 -8.12
N THR A 34 -13.73 9.70 -8.70
CA THR A 34 -13.69 8.90 -9.92
C THR A 34 -12.58 7.87 -9.84
N TYR A 35 -12.77 6.71 -10.47
CA TYR A 35 -11.70 5.75 -10.63
C TYR A 35 -10.83 6.12 -11.84
N PRO A 36 -9.53 6.42 -11.64
CA PRO A 36 -8.65 6.75 -12.73
C PRO A 36 -8.51 5.55 -13.67
N GLN A 37 -8.56 5.82 -14.97
CA GLN A 37 -8.46 4.76 -15.98
C GLN A 37 -6.99 4.48 -16.34
N VAL A 38 -6.75 3.24 -16.78
CA VAL A 38 -5.47 2.80 -17.32
C VAL A 38 -5.73 2.32 -18.74
N SER A 39 -5.15 3.00 -19.72
CA SER A 39 -5.27 2.65 -21.13
C SER A 39 -4.50 1.37 -21.45
N GLY A 40 -4.80 0.76 -22.60
CA GLY A 40 -4.05 -0.40 -23.10
C GLY A 40 -2.56 -0.09 -23.27
N ALA A 41 -2.22 1.09 -23.78
CA ALA A 41 -0.83 1.53 -23.94
C ALA A 41 -0.10 1.69 -22.60
N GLU A 42 -0.77 2.23 -21.57
CA GLU A 42 -0.22 2.29 -20.21
C GLU A 42 -0.02 0.88 -19.64
N LEU A 43 -1.00 -0.02 -19.79
CA LEU A 43 -0.89 -1.41 -19.33
C LEU A 43 0.28 -2.16 -19.99
N ASP A 44 0.52 -1.93 -21.28
CA ASP A 44 1.63 -2.54 -22.01
C ASP A 44 2.99 -2.07 -21.47
N VAL A 45 3.12 -0.78 -21.13
CA VAL A 45 4.30 -0.25 -20.45
C VAL A 45 4.44 -0.85 -19.05
N TRP A 46 3.34 -0.93 -18.30
CA TRP A 46 3.33 -1.40 -16.91
C TRP A 46 3.71 -2.86 -16.76
N ARG A 47 3.51 -3.68 -17.80
CA ARG A 47 3.88 -5.11 -17.81
C ARG A 47 5.36 -5.36 -17.52
N GLY A 48 6.24 -4.44 -17.90
CA GLY A 48 7.69 -4.56 -17.71
C GLY A 48 8.22 -3.99 -16.40
N LEU A 49 7.36 -3.40 -15.55
CA LEU A 49 7.80 -2.70 -14.35
C LEU A 49 8.10 -3.67 -13.19
N SER A 50 9.05 -3.28 -12.34
CA SER A 50 9.23 -3.90 -11.03
C SER A 50 8.01 -3.60 -10.15
N TYR A 51 7.83 -4.38 -9.08
CA TYR A 51 6.71 -4.18 -8.15
C TYR A 51 6.65 -2.76 -7.59
N ALA A 52 7.79 -2.20 -7.17
CA ALA A 52 7.86 -0.84 -6.62
C ALA A 52 7.50 0.24 -7.67
N ALA A 53 7.95 0.06 -8.91
CA ALA A 53 7.64 0.98 -10.00
C ALA A 53 6.15 0.89 -10.40
N LEU A 54 5.58 -0.32 -10.48
CA LEU A 54 4.16 -0.52 -10.70
C LEU A 54 3.31 0.09 -9.58
N ALA A 55 3.72 -0.10 -8.31
CA ALA A 55 3.05 0.51 -7.17
C ALA A 55 3.04 2.05 -7.26
N PHE A 56 4.15 2.65 -7.69
CA PHE A 56 4.23 4.10 -7.95
C PHE A 56 3.25 4.52 -9.06
N GLU A 57 3.24 3.82 -10.19
CA GLU A 57 2.36 4.13 -11.33
C GLU A 57 0.87 4.05 -10.96
N VAL A 58 0.49 3.10 -10.12
CA VAL A 58 -0.87 2.98 -9.59
C VAL A 58 -1.15 4.10 -8.59
N LEU A 59 -0.30 4.29 -7.57
CA LEU A 59 -0.52 5.26 -6.50
C LEU A 59 -0.57 6.69 -7.01
N LYS A 60 0.26 7.08 -7.99
CA LYS A 60 0.29 8.46 -8.51
C LYS A 60 -1.04 8.89 -9.15
N LYS A 61 -1.86 7.93 -9.60
CA LYS A 61 -3.22 8.21 -10.12
C LYS A 61 -4.23 8.53 -9.00
N PHE A 62 -3.94 8.12 -7.76
CA PHE A 62 -4.79 8.32 -6.59
C PHE A 62 -4.28 9.45 -5.68
N ALA A 63 -2.98 9.47 -5.38
CA ALA A 63 -2.31 10.44 -4.51
C ALA A 63 -1.74 11.62 -5.31
N THR A 64 -2.61 12.41 -5.96
CA THR A 64 -2.22 13.49 -6.88
C THR A 64 -1.63 14.74 -6.20
N ASP A 65 -1.72 14.81 -4.88
CA ASP A 65 -1.23 15.88 -4.01
C ASP A 65 0.15 15.60 -3.40
N ILE A 66 0.72 14.41 -3.64
CA ILE A 66 2.09 14.06 -3.26
C ILE A 66 3.00 14.23 -4.51
N PRO A 67 4.14 14.95 -4.41
CA PRO A 67 5.13 15.01 -5.48
C PRO A 67 5.55 13.63 -5.97
N ALA A 68 5.67 13.47 -7.29
CA ALA A 68 5.95 12.18 -7.92
C ALA A 68 7.26 11.55 -7.41
N ASP A 69 8.32 12.36 -7.29
CA ASP A 69 9.64 11.89 -6.84
C ASP A 69 9.58 11.34 -5.40
N ASP A 70 8.81 12.00 -4.52
CA ASP A 70 8.61 11.55 -3.14
C ASP A 70 7.84 10.23 -3.10
N LEU A 71 6.78 10.11 -3.90
CA LEU A 71 5.97 8.90 -3.97
C LEU A 71 6.78 7.72 -4.53
N GLN A 72 7.59 7.97 -5.56
CA GLN A 72 8.49 6.97 -6.13
C GLN A 72 9.55 6.52 -5.12
N ALA A 73 10.15 7.45 -4.38
CA ALA A 73 11.10 7.14 -3.33
C ALA A 73 10.45 6.29 -2.22
N MET A 74 9.22 6.59 -1.83
CA MET A 74 8.49 5.82 -0.82
C MET A 74 8.17 4.39 -1.29
N THR A 75 7.71 4.18 -2.53
CA THR A 75 7.43 2.83 -3.01
C THR A 75 8.71 2.02 -3.19
N ALA A 76 9.80 2.63 -3.67
CA ALA A 76 11.11 1.99 -3.78
C ALA A 76 11.69 1.60 -2.42
N LYS A 77 11.52 2.43 -1.38
CA LYS A 77 11.89 2.12 0.00
C LYS A 77 11.03 1.00 0.59
N THR A 78 9.75 0.94 0.22
CA THR A 78 8.77 -0.01 0.78
C THR A 78 8.94 -1.42 0.23
N TYR A 79 8.96 -1.56 -1.09
CA TYR A 79 8.83 -2.85 -1.76
C TYR A 79 10.20 -3.36 -2.22
N THR A 80 10.96 -3.93 -1.28
CA THR A 80 12.30 -4.47 -1.53
C THR A 80 12.38 -5.96 -1.16
N ALA A 81 13.29 -6.70 -1.81
CA ALA A 81 13.57 -8.09 -1.46
C ALA A 81 14.03 -8.28 -0.01
N THR A 82 14.63 -7.25 0.61
CA THR A 82 15.04 -7.28 2.01
C THR A 82 13.86 -7.21 2.97
N VAL A 83 12.84 -6.41 2.66
CA VAL A 83 11.60 -6.34 3.45
C VAL A 83 10.74 -7.58 3.22
N TYR A 84 10.64 -8.04 1.96
CA TYR A 84 9.86 -9.21 1.55
C TYR A 84 10.75 -10.45 1.38
N CYS A 85 11.61 -10.68 2.36
CA CYS A 85 12.68 -11.69 2.31
C CYS A 85 12.21 -13.12 2.57
N ASN A 86 10.95 -13.33 2.97
CA ASN A 86 10.43 -14.65 3.36
C ASN A 86 9.88 -15.47 2.19
N ALA A 87 10.37 -15.22 0.98
CA ALA A 87 10.08 -16.03 -0.20
C ALA A 87 10.45 -17.51 0.05
N ARG A 88 9.68 -18.43 -0.52
CA ARG A 88 9.87 -19.88 -0.33
C ARG A 88 10.90 -20.43 -1.32
N PRO A 89 11.48 -21.63 -1.07
CA PRO A 89 12.44 -22.22 -2.00
C PRO A 89 11.88 -22.26 -3.43
N GLY A 90 12.62 -21.69 -4.38
CA GLY A 90 12.22 -21.57 -5.78
C GLY A 90 11.51 -20.27 -6.16
N GLU A 91 11.21 -19.39 -5.19
CA GLU A 91 10.64 -18.07 -5.42
C GLU A 91 11.72 -16.97 -5.43
N ASP A 92 11.48 -15.92 -6.21
CA ASP A 92 12.33 -14.72 -6.26
C ASP A 92 11.73 -13.61 -5.37
N ALA A 93 12.42 -13.30 -4.26
CA ALA A 93 12.03 -12.21 -3.36
C ALA A 93 12.04 -10.83 -4.05
N GLY A 94 12.80 -10.66 -5.13
CA GLY A 94 12.79 -9.44 -5.96
C GLY A 94 11.44 -9.17 -6.62
N GLN A 95 10.58 -10.19 -6.78
CA GLN A 95 9.23 -10.05 -7.31
C GLN A 95 8.23 -9.52 -6.28
N ILE A 96 8.59 -9.50 -4.98
CA ILE A 96 7.75 -9.11 -3.83
C ILE A 96 6.55 -10.05 -3.61
N THR A 97 5.72 -10.24 -4.64
CA THR A 97 4.58 -11.16 -4.66
C THR A 97 4.70 -12.19 -5.80
N PRO A 98 5.64 -13.14 -5.74
CA PRO A 98 5.85 -14.11 -6.80
C PRO A 98 4.60 -14.97 -7.07
N LEU A 99 4.47 -15.42 -8.32
CA LEU A 99 3.41 -16.33 -8.75
C LEU A 99 3.96 -17.76 -8.88
N SER A 100 3.30 -18.72 -8.21
CA SER A 100 3.67 -20.13 -8.21
C SER A 100 2.57 -20.96 -8.87
N VAL A 101 2.91 -21.76 -9.89
CA VAL A 101 1.94 -22.66 -10.54
C VAL A 101 1.68 -23.85 -9.63
N LEU A 102 0.41 -24.04 -9.23
CA LEU A 102 -0.02 -25.18 -8.42
C LEU A 102 -0.49 -26.34 -9.30
N GLU A 103 -1.23 -26.04 -10.36
CA GLU A 103 -1.83 -27.04 -11.23
C GLU A 103 -1.94 -26.49 -12.66
N LYS A 104 -1.71 -27.36 -13.65
CA LYS A 104 -2.01 -27.09 -15.06
C LYS A 104 -2.70 -28.29 -15.67
N THR A 105 -3.98 -28.14 -16.03
CA THR A 105 -4.83 -29.22 -16.56
C THR A 105 -5.56 -28.72 -17.79
N GLY A 106 -5.17 -29.22 -18.96
CA GLY A 106 -5.64 -28.69 -20.25
C GLY A 106 -5.36 -27.19 -20.36
N ASP A 107 -6.41 -26.41 -20.59
CA ASP A 107 -6.35 -24.93 -20.67
C ASP A 107 -6.46 -24.23 -19.30
N ARG A 108 -6.68 -24.98 -18.21
CA ARG A 108 -6.80 -24.42 -16.86
C ARG A 108 -5.43 -24.35 -16.18
N THR A 109 -5.09 -23.17 -15.65
CA THR A 109 -3.91 -22.97 -14.80
C THR A 109 -4.36 -22.43 -13.44
N ILE A 110 -3.92 -23.07 -12.35
CA ILE A 110 -4.10 -22.59 -10.97
C ILE A 110 -2.77 -22.03 -10.49
N LEU A 111 -2.81 -20.78 -10.02
CA LEU A 111 -1.65 -20.03 -9.53
C LEU A 111 -1.87 -19.65 -8.07
N LEU A 112 -0.81 -19.66 -7.28
CA LEU A 112 -0.73 -19.01 -5.99
C LEU A 112 0.02 -17.68 -6.15
N GLN A 113 -0.59 -16.58 -5.70
CA GLN A 113 0.12 -15.31 -5.53
C GLN A 113 0.60 -15.21 -4.09
N ALA A 114 1.92 -15.25 -3.89
CA ALA A 114 2.50 -15.22 -2.56
C ALA A 114 2.49 -13.80 -1.98
N LEU A 115 1.49 -13.50 -1.14
CA LEU A 115 1.36 -12.20 -0.47
C LEU A 115 1.97 -12.20 0.94
N SER A 116 2.46 -13.34 1.41
CA SER A 116 2.90 -13.58 2.79
C SER A 116 4.42 -13.66 2.94
N ASN A 117 5.15 -12.91 2.12
CA ASN A 117 6.62 -12.90 2.10
C ASN A 117 7.22 -11.74 2.92
N GLY A 118 6.37 -10.85 3.44
CA GLY A 118 6.74 -9.73 4.28
C GLY A 118 7.17 -10.14 5.70
N PRO A 119 7.49 -9.16 6.55
CA PRO A 119 8.09 -9.39 7.87
C PRO A 119 7.19 -10.14 8.85
N THR A 120 5.87 -10.17 8.64
CA THR A 120 4.92 -10.86 9.53
C THR A 120 4.21 -12.02 8.85
N LEU A 121 4.72 -12.46 7.70
CA LEU A 121 4.24 -13.63 6.97
C LEU A 121 2.74 -13.59 6.63
N ALA A 122 2.19 -12.39 6.43
CA ALA A 122 0.78 -12.19 6.12
C ALA A 122 0.60 -11.07 5.10
N PHE A 123 -0.45 -11.17 4.28
CA PHE A 123 -0.73 -10.20 3.21
C PHE A 123 -0.89 -8.75 3.68
N LYS A 124 -1.17 -8.53 4.97
CA LYS A 124 -1.31 -7.20 5.57
C LYS A 124 -0.02 -6.38 5.45
N ASP A 125 1.14 -7.04 5.37
CA ASP A 125 2.43 -6.39 5.16
C ASP A 125 2.46 -5.53 3.89
N ILE A 126 1.77 -5.97 2.81
CA ILE A 126 1.73 -5.27 1.52
C ILE A 126 1.25 -3.83 1.66
N ALA A 127 0.20 -3.62 2.45
CA ALA A 127 -0.37 -2.31 2.70
C ALA A 127 0.33 -1.60 3.87
N MET A 128 0.53 -2.30 4.98
CA MET A 128 1.04 -1.69 6.22
C MET A 128 2.43 -1.10 6.03
N GLN A 129 3.34 -1.80 5.34
CA GLN A 129 4.70 -1.29 5.10
C GLN A 129 4.70 0.03 4.31
N LEU A 130 3.80 0.18 3.33
CA LEU A 130 3.62 1.42 2.59
C LEU A 130 3.02 2.51 3.48
N LEU A 131 1.97 2.15 4.23
CA LEU A 131 1.26 3.07 5.12
C LEU A 131 2.19 3.71 6.15
N GLY A 132 3.13 2.94 6.72
CA GLY A 132 4.13 3.47 7.65
C GLY A 132 5.07 4.51 7.02
N ASN A 133 5.44 4.37 5.74
CA ASN A 133 6.22 5.40 5.03
C ASN A 133 5.37 6.64 4.69
N LEU A 134 4.11 6.44 4.28
CA LEU A 134 3.18 7.53 3.97
C LEU A 134 2.83 8.37 5.22
N PHE A 135 2.63 7.73 6.37
CA PHE A 135 2.41 8.41 7.64
C PHE A 135 3.63 9.22 8.06
N GLU A 136 4.82 8.61 8.08
CA GLU A 136 6.07 9.31 8.42
C GLU A 136 6.28 10.54 7.52
N TYR A 137 6.01 10.42 6.23
CA TYR A 137 6.10 11.51 5.27
C TYR A 137 5.13 12.65 5.56
N THR A 138 3.85 12.32 5.79
CA THR A 138 2.78 13.32 5.99
C THR A 138 2.96 14.04 7.33
N LEU A 139 3.25 13.29 8.40
CA LEU A 139 3.49 13.84 9.73
C LEU A 139 4.72 14.76 9.78
N ALA A 140 5.77 14.43 9.02
CA ALA A 140 6.96 15.29 8.91
C ALA A 140 6.64 16.65 8.27
N LYS A 141 5.74 16.69 7.28
CA LYS A 141 5.29 17.95 6.65
C LYS A 141 4.39 18.78 7.55
N GLU A 142 3.54 18.13 8.34
CA GLU A 142 2.61 18.80 9.25
C GLU A 142 3.23 19.14 10.61
N HIS A 143 4.48 18.74 10.86
CA HIS A 143 5.13 18.83 12.17
C HIS A 143 4.27 18.21 13.29
N ALA A 144 3.62 17.10 12.98
CA ALA A 144 2.64 16.45 13.83
C ALA A 144 3.15 15.09 14.36
N GLU A 145 2.47 14.58 15.38
CA GLU A 145 2.66 13.22 15.90
C GLU A 145 1.35 12.45 15.89
N LEU A 146 1.43 11.14 15.66
CA LEU A 146 0.30 10.22 15.66
C LEU A 146 0.52 9.11 16.69
N ASN A 147 -0.44 8.96 17.61
CA ASN A 147 -0.50 7.82 18.52
C ASN A 147 -1.61 6.88 18.04
N ILE A 148 -1.22 5.75 17.47
CA ILE A 148 -2.11 4.72 16.97
C ILE A 148 -2.53 3.85 18.15
N PHE A 149 -3.83 3.70 18.38
CA PHE A 149 -4.37 2.77 19.38
C PHE A 149 -5.14 1.68 18.66
N GLY A 150 -4.83 0.41 18.97
CA GLY A 150 -5.42 -0.73 18.28
C GLY A 150 -5.65 -1.93 19.20
N ALA A 151 -6.55 -2.80 18.77
CA ALA A 151 -6.73 -4.14 19.33
C ALA A 151 -6.49 -5.17 18.22
N THR A 152 -5.90 -6.30 18.56
CA THR A 152 -5.57 -7.36 17.60
C THR A 152 -5.78 -8.73 18.20
N SER A 153 -6.12 -9.72 17.36
CA SER A 153 -6.08 -11.14 17.70
C SER A 153 -4.75 -11.82 17.29
N GLY A 154 -3.81 -11.06 16.70
CA GLY A 154 -2.53 -11.55 16.18
C GLY A 154 -2.07 -10.74 14.96
N ASP A 155 -2.25 -11.30 13.77
CA ASP A 155 -1.70 -10.84 12.49
C ASP A 155 -1.74 -9.33 12.22
N THR A 156 -2.88 -8.67 12.49
CA THR A 156 -3.07 -7.25 12.16
C THR A 156 -2.15 -6.36 12.97
N GLY A 157 -2.05 -6.61 14.28
CA GLY A 157 -1.17 -5.87 15.17
C GLY A 157 0.30 -6.09 14.82
N SER A 158 0.70 -7.32 14.53
CA SER A 158 2.07 -7.60 14.08
C SER A 158 2.44 -6.79 12.84
N ALA A 159 1.61 -6.82 11.79
CA ALA A 159 1.88 -6.08 10.56
C ALA A 159 1.95 -4.56 10.79
N ALA A 160 1.07 -4.02 11.65
CA ALA A 160 1.06 -2.61 12.03
C ALA A 160 2.33 -2.22 12.81
N GLU A 161 2.69 -2.96 13.85
CA GLU A 161 3.89 -2.69 14.66
C GLU A 161 5.17 -2.76 13.81
N TYR A 162 5.31 -3.77 12.95
CA TYR A 162 6.49 -3.89 12.08
C TYR A 162 6.59 -2.78 11.03
N ALA A 163 5.46 -2.24 10.58
CA ALA A 163 5.44 -1.12 9.66
C ALA A 163 5.75 0.23 10.32
N MET A 164 5.30 0.42 11.56
CA MET A 164 5.39 1.69 12.28
C MET A 164 6.63 1.81 13.16
N ARG A 165 7.26 0.69 13.56
CA ARG A 165 8.46 0.71 14.41
C ARG A 165 9.57 1.55 13.79
N GLY A 166 10.12 2.47 14.58
CA GLY A 166 11.20 3.35 14.16
C GLY A 166 10.80 4.47 13.18
N LYS A 167 9.52 4.61 12.83
CA LYS A 167 9.03 5.76 12.06
C LYS A 167 8.96 6.99 12.94
N ARG A 168 9.42 8.13 12.42
CA ARG A 168 9.37 9.40 13.16
C ARG A 168 7.93 9.91 13.27
N GLY A 169 7.60 10.46 14.44
CA GLY A 169 6.29 11.01 14.72
C GLY A 169 5.18 9.98 14.93
N ILE A 170 5.50 8.68 15.01
CA ILE A 170 4.48 7.61 15.16
C ILE A 170 4.75 6.81 16.44
N ARG A 171 3.68 6.54 17.19
CA ARG A 171 3.64 5.55 18.27
C ARG A 171 2.49 4.57 18.00
N VAL A 172 2.68 3.31 18.38
CA VAL A 172 1.67 2.24 18.33
C VAL A 172 1.59 1.62 19.72
#